data_AF-A0A9D9G5B8-F1
#
_entry.id   AF-A0A9D9G5B8-F1
#
_cell.length_a   1.000
_cell.length_b   1.000
_cell.length_c   1.000
_cell.angle_alpha   90.00
_cell.angle_beta   90.00
_cell.angle_gamma   90.00
#
_symmetry.space_group_name_H-M   'P 1'
#
loop_
_entity.id
_entity.type
_entity.pdbx_description
1 polymer ?
#
loop_
_entity_poly.entity_id
_entity_poly.type
_entity_poly.pdbx_seq_one_letter_code
_entity_poly.pdbx_strand_id
1 'polypeptide(L)'
;MSTKGTVKGIISNLVIVTVDGPVSQNEICYILTGQTKLMAEVIKVVGADAYVQVFESTRGLKVGSEVEFSGHMLEVELGPGLLSRNLDGLENDLDKMEGVFLRRGEYTSPLDADKLWQFKTIAKVGDKVAAADWLGEVDENFQPHKIMVPFTFKGTYTIKSIVADGEYRINDTIAVLTDEQGKDVNVTMVQRWPVKKALTAYKEKPRPFRLLETGVRIIDIANPIVEGGTGFIPGPFGTGKTVL
;
A
#
# COMPACT_ATOMS: atom_id res chain seq x y z
N MET A 1 -2.38 -23.91 -0.71
CA MET A 1 -3.72 -23.68 -1.29
C MET A 1 -4.30 -22.48 -0.57
N SER A 2 -4.92 -21.55 -1.29
CA SER A 2 -5.71 -20.49 -0.67
C SER A 2 -6.96 -21.10 -0.03
N THR A 3 -7.32 -20.62 1.16
CA THR A 3 -8.60 -20.96 1.80
C THR A 3 -9.73 -20.47 0.90
N LYS A 4 -10.80 -21.26 0.79
CA LYS A 4 -12.00 -20.88 0.06
C LYS A 4 -13.18 -20.73 1.01
N GLY A 5 -14.22 -20.10 0.50
CA GLY A 5 -15.47 -19.98 1.22
C GLY A 5 -16.67 -19.87 0.30
N THR A 6 -17.84 -19.89 0.91
CA THR A 6 -19.12 -19.74 0.22
C THR A 6 -19.99 -18.74 0.97
N VAL A 7 -20.55 -17.79 0.23
CA VAL A 7 -21.44 -16.77 0.78
C VAL A 7 -22.69 -17.44 1.37
N LYS A 8 -22.91 -17.23 2.67
CA LYS A 8 -24.04 -17.74 3.45
C LYS A 8 -25.13 -16.69 3.65
N GLY A 9 -24.76 -15.41 3.78
CA GLY A 9 -25.70 -14.32 4.04
C GLY A 9 -25.15 -12.97 3.62
N ILE A 10 -26.04 -12.02 3.32
CA ILE A 10 -25.69 -10.69 2.80
C ILE A 10 -26.54 -9.65 3.54
N ILE A 11 -25.88 -8.69 4.19
CA ILE A 11 -26.50 -7.59 4.94
C ILE A 11 -25.82 -6.29 4.50
N SER A 12 -26.40 -5.60 3.52
CA SER A 12 -25.78 -4.42 2.90
C SER A 12 -24.37 -4.74 2.37
N ASN A 13 -23.33 -4.07 2.83
CA ASN A 13 -21.93 -4.34 2.49
C ASN A 13 -21.25 -5.40 3.38
N LEU A 14 -21.95 -5.91 4.40
CA LEU A 14 -21.47 -7.00 5.24
C LEU A 14 -21.92 -8.35 4.67
N VAL A 15 -20.99 -9.26 4.43
CA VAL A 15 -21.24 -10.59 3.88
C VAL A 15 -20.74 -11.64 4.86
N ILE A 16 -21.55 -12.68 5.08
CA ILE A 16 -21.22 -13.82 5.92
C ILE A 16 -20.78 -14.94 4.98
N VAL A 17 -19.59 -15.49 5.22
CA VAL A 17 -18.93 -16.49 4.38
C VAL A 17 -18.60 -17.69 5.25
N THR A 18 -19.10 -18.88 4.89
CA THR A 18 -18.63 -20.12 5.50
C THR A 18 -17.30 -20.48 4.86
N VAL A 19 -16.25 -20.69 5.66
CA VAL A 19 -14.89 -20.99 5.17
C VAL A 19 -14.51 -22.45 5.36
N ASP A 20 -13.69 -22.98 4.47
CA ASP A 20 -13.23 -24.38 4.49
C ASP A 20 -11.84 -24.58 5.12
N GLY A 21 -11.23 -23.49 5.59
CA GLY A 21 -9.87 -23.47 6.11
C GLY A 21 -9.60 -22.28 7.02
N PRO A 22 -8.34 -22.11 7.45
CA PRO A 22 -7.95 -21.00 8.31
C PRO A 22 -8.08 -19.67 7.57
N VAL A 23 -8.61 -18.67 8.27
CA VAL A 23 -8.69 -17.27 7.82
C VAL A 23 -8.29 -16.35 8.96
N SER A 24 -7.68 -15.22 8.62
CA SER A 24 -7.19 -14.22 9.57
C SER A 24 -8.05 -12.97 9.56
N GLN A 25 -8.12 -12.28 10.70
CA GLN A 25 -8.74 -10.97 10.76
C GLN A 25 -7.89 -9.95 9.97
N ASN A 26 -8.55 -9.03 9.26
CA ASN A 26 -7.99 -8.08 8.29
C ASN A 26 -7.41 -8.71 7.02
N GLU A 27 -7.64 -10.00 6.80
CA GLU A 27 -7.26 -10.66 5.55
C GLU A 27 -8.17 -10.19 4.41
N ILE A 28 -7.61 -10.04 3.22
CA ILE A 28 -8.37 -9.73 2.02
C ILE A 28 -8.93 -11.00 1.40
N CYS A 29 -10.14 -10.88 0.89
CA CYS A 29 -10.78 -11.92 0.12
C CYS A 29 -11.50 -11.31 -1.08
N TYR A 30 -11.77 -12.15 -2.08
CA TYR A 30 -12.47 -11.78 -3.28
C TYR A 30 -13.72 -12.63 -3.41
N ILE A 31 -14.88 -11.97 -3.51
CA ILE A 31 -16.15 -12.64 -3.75
C ILE A 31 -16.39 -12.72 -5.26
N LEU A 32 -16.54 -13.92 -5.79
CA LEU A 32 -16.76 -14.17 -7.20
C LEU A 32 -18.24 -13.95 -7.55
N THR A 33 -18.50 -12.99 -8.44
CA THR A 33 -19.85 -12.65 -8.93
C THR A 33 -19.88 -12.66 -10.45
N GLY A 34 -20.14 -13.83 -11.03
CA GLY A 34 -20.04 -14.03 -12.48
C GLY A 34 -18.59 -13.91 -12.94
N GLN A 35 -18.29 -12.89 -13.75
CA GLN A 35 -16.93 -12.58 -14.21
C GLN A 35 -16.21 -11.55 -13.34
N THR A 36 -16.89 -10.97 -12.35
CA THR A 36 -16.34 -9.91 -11.50
C THR A 36 -15.88 -10.47 -10.17
N LYS A 37 -14.71 -10.02 -9.70
CA LYS A 37 -14.22 -10.26 -8.34
C LYS A 37 -14.44 -9.01 -7.51
N LEU A 38 -15.11 -9.11 -6.37
CA LEU A 38 -15.32 -7.99 -5.46
C LEU A 38 -14.42 -8.13 -4.24
N MET A 39 -13.57 -7.14 -4.01
CA MET A 39 -12.66 -7.12 -2.87
C MET A 39 -13.42 -6.86 -1.57
N ALA A 40 -13.10 -7.66 -0.56
CA ALA A 40 -13.66 -7.55 0.78
C ALA A 40 -12.59 -7.85 1.83
N GLU A 41 -12.78 -7.33 3.03
CA GLU A 41 -11.88 -7.54 4.17
C GLU A 41 -12.58 -8.32 5.29
N VAL A 42 -11.89 -9.32 5.85
CA VAL A 42 -12.35 -10.05 7.03
C VAL A 42 -12.34 -9.14 8.25
N ILE A 43 -13.51 -8.83 8.80
CA ILE A 43 -13.64 -8.00 10.00
C ILE A 43 -13.79 -8.83 11.28
N LYS A 44 -14.31 -10.06 11.17
CA LYS A 44 -14.59 -10.95 12.31
C LYS A 44 -14.66 -12.40 11.86
N VAL A 45 -14.21 -13.33 12.71
CA VAL A 45 -14.33 -14.79 12.49
C VAL A 45 -15.04 -15.41 13.69
N VAL A 46 -16.05 -16.24 13.46
CA VAL A 46 -16.81 -16.96 14.48
C VAL A 46 -17.01 -18.40 14.05
N GLY A 47 -16.28 -19.33 14.67
CA GLY A 47 -16.29 -20.74 14.25
C GLY A 47 -15.85 -20.86 12.80
N ALA A 48 -16.71 -21.44 11.95
CA ALA A 48 -16.48 -21.57 10.51
C ALA A 48 -17.03 -20.40 9.68
N ASP A 49 -17.66 -19.40 10.31
CA ASP A 49 -18.23 -18.24 9.60
C ASP A 49 -17.26 -17.04 9.71
N ALA A 50 -16.83 -16.53 8.56
CA ALA A 50 -16.11 -15.27 8.42
C ALA A 50 -17.09 -14.15 8.02
N TYR A 51 -17.00 -13.02 8.71
CA TYR A 51 -17.72 -11.80 8.37
C TYR A 51 -16.78 -10.91 7.60
N VAL A 52 -17.14 -10.61 6.36
CA VAL A 52 -16.33 -9.82 5.44
C VAL A 52 -17.07 -8.55 5.05
N GLN A 53 -16.36 -7.43 4.98
CA GLN A 53 -16.89 -6.15 4.54
C GLN A 53 -16.43 -5.90 3.11
N VAL A 54 -17.37 -5.79 2.18
CA VAL A 54 -17.10 -5.51 0.77
C VAL A 54 -16.83 -4.02 0.59
N PHE A 55 -15.75 -3.66 -0.10
CA PHE A 55 -15.37 -2.26 -0.35
C PHE A 55 -16.20 -1.59 -1.44
N GLU A 56 -16.88 -2.41 -2.24
CA GLU A 56 -17.66 -2.00 -3.40
C GLU A 56 -19.16 -2.34 -3.22
N SER A 57 -19.98 -1.99 -4.20
CA SER A 57 -21.42 -2.30 -4.17
C SER A 57 -21.69 -3.81 -4.20
N THR A 58 -22.44 -4.31 -3.21
CA THR A 58 -22.89 -5.72 -3.12
C THR A 58 -24.14 -6.03 -3.94
N ARG A 59 -24.67 -5.07 -4.69
CA ARG A 59 -25.90 -5.27 -5.48
C ARG A 59 -25.72 -6.43 -6.47
N GLY A 60 -26.62 -7.42 -6.44
CA GLY A 60 -26.55 -8.57 -7.34
C GLY A 60 -25.69 -9.73 -6.85
N LEU A 61 -25.02 -9.58 -5.71
CA LEU A 61 -24.36 -10.69 -5.01
C LEU A 61 -25.41 -11.67 -4.49
N LYS A 62 -25.13 -12.97 -4.55
CA LYS A 62 -26.06 -14.05 -4.20
C LYS A 62 -25.45 -14.98 -3.16
N VAL A 63 -26.31 -15.56 -2.32
CA VAL A 63 -25.95 -16.71 -1.49
C VAL A 63 -25.45 -17.84 -2.40
N GLY A 64 -24.41 -18.53 -1.96
CA GLY A 64 -23.72 -19.57 -2.74
C GLY A 64 -22.56 -19.06 -3.60
N SER A 65 -22.31 -17.73 -3.65
CA SER A 65 -21.14 -17.20 -4.38
C SER A 65 -19.84 -17.69 -3.74
N GLU A 66 -18.85 -18.06 -4.55
CA GLU A 66 -17.54 -18.51 -4.07
C GLU A 66 -16.69 -17.32 -3.60
N VAL A 67 -15.87 -17.55 -2.58
CA VAL A 67 -14.97 -16.56 -1.99
C VAL A 67 -13.56 -17.12 -1.94
N GLU A 68 -12.59 -16.34 -2.41
CA GLU A 68 -11.16 -16.69 -2.41
C GLU A 68 -10.42 -15.80 -1.41
N PHE A 69 -9.73 -16.40 -0.44
CA PHE A 69 -8.94 -15.67 0.56
C PHE A 69 -7.47 -15.54 0.14
N SER A 70 -6.87 -14.37 0.36
CA SER A 70 -5.55 -14.04 -0.18
C SER A 70 -4.37 -14.41 0.74
N GLY A 71 -4.61 -14.66 2.02
CA GLY A 71 -3.58 -14.91 3.03
C GLY A 71 -2.83 -13.66 3.50
N HIS A 72 -3.20 -12.47 3.03
CA HIS A 72 -2.54 -11.21 3.38
C HIS A 72 -3.54 -10.09 3.64
N MET A 73 -3.06 -9.01 4.28
CA MET A 73 -3.85 -7.81 4.55
C MET A 73 -4.01 -6.95 3.29
N LEU A 74 -4.83 -5.90 3.36
CA LEU A 74 -4.81 -4.85 2.33
C LEU A 74 -3.43 -4.18 2.34
N GLU A 75 -2.75 -4.24 1.20
CA GLU A 75 -1.42 -3.69 1.00
C GLU A 75 -1.48 -2.62 -0.09
N VAL A 76 -0.62 -1.62 0.04
CA VAL A 76 -0.35 -0.62 -0.99
C VAL A 76 0.99 -0.90 -1.66
N GLU A 77 1.10 -0.57 -2.95
CA GLU A 77 2.32 -0.65 -3.75
C GLU A 77 3.11 0.66 -3.68
N LEU A 78 4.25 0.61 -3.01
CA LEU A 78 5.14 1.74 -2.82
C LEU A 78 6.32 1.63 -3.79
N GLY A 79 6.51 2.65 -4.63
CA GLY A 79 7.62 2.74 -5.58
C GLY A 79 7.59 4.04 -6.37
N PRO A 80 8.55 4.24 -7.29
CA PRO A 80 8.59 5.44 -8.12
C PRO A 80 7.45 5.44 -9.15
N GLY A 81 6.77 6.57 -9.28
CA GLY A 81 5.65 6.77 -10.21
C GLY A 81 4.32 7.11 -9.54
N LEU A 82 4.26 7.11 -8.20
CA LEU A 82 3.09 7.52 -7.42
C LEU A 82 2.89 9.03 -7.38
N LEU A 83 3.96 9.83 -7.46
CA LEU A 83 3.82 11.28 -7.39
C LEU A 83 3.08 11.77 -8.65
N SER A 84 2.09 12.64 -8.42
CA SER A 84 1.18 13.17 -9.45
C SER A 84 0.14 12.20 -10.00
N ARG A 85 -0.14 11.09 -9.31
CA ARG A 85 -1.24 10.16 -9.66
C ARG A 85 -2.55 10.51 -8.95
N ASN A 86 -3.67 10.22 -9.62
CA ASN A 86 -5.01 10.27 -9.05
C ASN A 86 -5.45 8.85 -8.68
N LEU A 87 -5.43 8.54 -7.38
CA LEU A 87 -5.74 7.21 -6.87
C LEU A 87 -7.06 7.21 -6.10
N ASP A 88 -7.80 6.10 -6.14
CA ASP A 88 -8.96 5.89 -5.28
C ASP A 88 -8.57 5.36 -3.87
N GLY A 89 -9.56 5.04 -3.04
CA GLY A 89 -9.34 4.53 -1.68
C GLY A 89 -8.71 3.13 -1.59
N LEU A 90 -8.61 2.41 -2.72
CA LEU A 90 -7.96 1.10 -2.85
C LEU A 90 -6.66 1.16 -3.67
N GLU A 91 -6.15 2.37 -3.92
CA GLU A 91 -4.93 2.61 -4.71
C GLU A 91 -5.08 2.28 -6.21
N ASN A 92 -6.30 2.25 -6.75
CA ASN A 92 -6.49 2.14 -8.20
C ASN A 92 -6.18 3.48 -8.88
N ASP A 93 -5.38 3.44 -9.94
CA ASP A 93 -5.14 4.58 -10.83
C ASP A 93 -6.39 4.90 -11.66
N LEU A 94 -6.99 6.05 -11.35
CA LEU A 94 -8.20 6.54 -12.00
C LEU A 94 -7.94 6.98 -13.45
N ASP A 95 -6.70 7.37 -13.79
CA ASP A 95 -6.36 7.79 -15.15
C ASP A 95 -6.32 6.58 -16.11
N LYS A 96 -6.21 5.36 -15.58
CA LYS A 96 -6.23 4.09 -16.34
C LYS A 96 -7.63 3.51 -16.52
N MET A 97 -8.65 4.10 -15.91
CA MET A 97 -10.04 3.63 -16.00
C MET A 97 -10.77 4.30 -17.17
N GLU A 98 -11.61 3.54 -17.86
CA GLU A 98 -12.33 4.03 -19.04
C GLU A 98 -13.79 4.41 -18.74
N GLY A 99 -14.18 5.60 -19.20
CA GLY A 99 -15.56 6.09 -19.14
C GLY A 99 -15.83 7.05 -17.99
N VAL A 100 -17.11 7.38 -17.78
CA VAL A 100 -17.54 8.39 -16.79
C VAL A 100 -17.87 7.76 -15.42
N PHE A 101 -18.07 6.43 -15.38
CA PHE A 101 -18.47 5.70 -14.19
C PHE A 101 -17.47 4.59 -13.88
N LEU A 102 -17.10 4.48 -12.61
CA LEU A 102 -16.26 3.38 -12.10
C LEU A 102 -17.03 2.06 -12.20
N ARG A 103 -16.38 1.01 -12.73
CA ARG A 103 -16.95 -0.33 -12.76
C ARG A 103 -16.48 -1.09 -11.53
N ARG A 104 -17.41 -1.89 -10.98
CA ARG A 104 -17.08 -2.77 -9.86
C ARG A 104 -16.10 -3.87 -10.30
N GLY A 105 -15.18 -4.22 -9.41
CA GLY A 105 -14.14 -5.22 -9.66
C GLY A 105 -13.19 -4.85 -10.80
N GLU A 106 -13.13 -3.57 -11.16
CA GLU A 106 -12.08 -3.01 -12.01
C GLU A 106 -10.92 -2.62 -11.09
N TYR A 107 -9.77 -3.26 -11.28
CA TYR A 107 -8.56 -3.00 -10.51
C TYR A 107 -7.45 -2.57 -11.47
N THR A 108 -6.81 -1.44 -11.19
CA THR A 108 -5.70 -0.90 -11.99
C THR A 108 -4.45 -0.80 -11.14
N SER A 109 -3.28 -1.02 -11.73
CA SER A 109 -2.02 -0.85 -10.99
C SER A 109 -1.70 0.64 -10.84
N PRO A 110 -1.31 1.12 -9.64
CA PRO A 110 -0.94 2.52 -9.41
C PRO A 110 0.38 2.91 -10.07
N LEU A 111 1.23 1.92 -10.35
CA LEU A 111 2.55 2.12 -10.94
C LEU A 111 2.57 1.72 -12.41
N ASP A 112 3.45 2.34 -13.18
CA ASP A 112 3.67 2.00 -14.59
C ASP A 112 4.83 1.00 -14.71
N ALA A 113 4.50 -0.25 -15.03
CA ALA A 113 5.46 -1.34 -15.13
C ALA A 113 6.42 -1.21 -16.31
N ASP A 114 6.04 -0.46 -17.36
CA ASP A 114 6.81 -0.35 -18.60
C ASP A 114 7.73 0.88 -18.61
N LYS A 115 7.44 1.87 -17.75
CA LYS A 115 8.26 3.08 -17.60
C LYS A 115 9.68 2.74 -17.12
N LEU A 116 10.65 3.29 -17.84
CA LEU A 116 12.06 3.25 -17.47
C LEU A 116 12.41 4.38 -16.51
N TRP A 117 13.18 4.04 -15.48
CA TRP A 117 13.70 4.97 -14.48
C TRP A 117 15.22 4.96 -14.49
N GLN A 118 15.81 6.15 -14.47
CA GLN A 118 17.25 6.35 -14.35
C GLN A 118 17.67 6.08 -12.90
N PHE A 119 18.11 4.86 -12.64
CA PHE A 119 18.57 4.41 -11.34
C PHE A 119 20.03 4.80 -11.12
N LYS A 120 20.30 5.35 -9.94
CA LYS A 120 21.63 5.67 -9.45
C LYS A 120 21.89 4.94 -8.15
N THR A 121 22.99 4.21 -8.13
CA THR A 121 23.35 3.31 -7.04
C THR A 121 23.89 4.10 -5.85
N ILE A 122 23.49 3.73 -4.63
CA ILE A 122 23.99 4.34 -3.38
C ILE A 122 24.75 3.30 -2.54
N ALA A 123 24.20 2.10 -2.38
CA ALA A 123 24.82 1.03 -1.61
C ALA A 123 25.83 0.22 -2.44
N LYS A 124 26.72 -0.52 -1.76
CA LYS A 124 27.76 -1.31 -2.41
C LYS A 124 27.60 -2.80 -2.09
N VAL A 125 28.10 -3.63 -2.99
CA VAL A 125 28.21 -5.08 -2.75
C VAL A 125 29.04 -5.34 -1.50
N GLY A 126 28.53 -6.19 -0.61
CA GLY A 126 29.11 -6.50 0.68
C GLY A 126 28.62 -5.65 1.85
N ASP A 127 27.88 -4.56 1.60
CA ASP A 127 27.31 -3.75 2.67
C ASP A 127 26.27 -4.55 3.47
N LYS A 128 26.25 -4.32 4.79
CA LYS A 128 25.21 -4.81 5.69
C LYS A 128 24.08 -3.79 5.75
N VAL A 129 22.88 -4.21 5.39
CA VAL A 129 21.69 -3.37 5.31
C VAL A 129 20.53 -3.98 6.11
N ALA A 130 19.64 -3.12 6.57
CA ALA A 130 18.38 -3.46 7.21
C ALA A 130 17.21 -2.82 6.45
N ALA A 131 15.98 -3.13 6.87
CA ALA A 131 14.78 -2.50 6.32
C ALA A 131 14.88 -0.96 6.35
N ALA A 132 14.43 -0.31 5.27
CA ALA A 132 14.51 1.13 5.02
C ALA A 132 15.92 1.71 4.72
N ASP A 133 16.99 0.91 4.71
CA ASP A 133 18.28 1.38 4.22
C ASP A 133 18.23 1.64 2.70
N TRP A 134 18.99 2.64 2.25
CA TRP A 134 18.97 3.08 0.86
C TRP A 134 19.84 2.20 -0.02
N LEU A 135 19.26 1.63 -1.07
CA LEU A 135 19.96 0.87 -2.09
C LEU A 135 20.41 1.78 -3.24
N GLY A 136 19.54 2.71 -3.63
CA GLY A 136 19.79 3.67 -4.69
C GLY A 136 18.74 4.76 -4.72
N GLU A 137 18.71 5.53 -5.80
CA GLU A 137 17.74 6.58 -6.03
C GLU A 137 17.35 6.67 -7.50
N VAL A 138 16.16 7.21 -7.75
CA VAL A 138 15.69 7.64 -9.07
C VAL A 138 15.19 9.07 -8.96
N ASP A 139 15.19 9.83 -10.06
CA ASP A 139 14.57 11.16 -10.09
C ASP A 139 13.07 11.04 -10.40
N GLU A 140 12.22 11.53 -9.50
CA GLU A 140 10.78 11.60 -9.68
C GLU A 140 10.31 13.03 -9.49
N ASN A 141 9.91 13.70 -10.58
CA ASN A 141 9.47 15.10 -10.57
C ASN A 141 10.49 16.06 -9.92
N PHE A 142 11.77 15.92 -10.27
CA PHE A 142 12.89 16.70 -9.70
C PHE A 142 13.12 16.46 -8.21
N GLN A 143 12.59 15.36 -7.66
CA GLN A 143 12.85 14.91 -6.31
C GLN A 143 13.61 13.58 -6.33
N PRO A 144 14.69 13.43 -5.54
CA PRO A 144 15.41 12.17 -5.43
C PRO A 144 14.56 11.16 -4.63
N HIS A 145 13.90 10.24 -5.34
CA HIS A 145 13.16 9.14 -4.73
C HIS A 145 14.14 8.04 -4.33
N LYS A 146 14.25 7.79 -3.02
CA LYS A 146 15.13 6.75 -2.48
C LYS A 146 14.51 5.36 -2.64
N ILE A 147 15.21 4.47 -3.31
CA ILE A 147 14.85 3.07 -3.36
C ILE A 147 15.48 2.36 -2.16
N MET A 148 14.65 1.70 -1.37
CA MET A 148 15.03 1.17 -0.06
C MET A 148 14.92 -0.35 0.00
N VAL A 149 15.63 -0.96 0.95
CA VAL A 149 15.37 -2.33 1.36
C VAL A 149 13.91 -2.44 1.85
N PRO A 150 13.14 -3.44 1.41
CA PRO A 150 11.72 -3.52 1.73
C PRO A 150 11.44 -3.51 3.23
N PHE A 151 10.39 -2.79 3.65
CA PHE A 151 10.06 -2.59 5.06
C PHE A 151 9.65 -3.88 5.79
N THR A 152 9.28 -4.92 5.06
CA THR A 152 8.88 -6.22 5.59
C THR A 152 10.07 -7.09 6.06
N PHE A 153 11.28 -6.72 5.65
CA PHE A 153 12.50 -7.46 5.97
C PHE A 153 12.82 -7.32 7.47
N LYS A 154 13.35 -8.38 8.06
CA LYS A 154 13.66 -8.43 9.51
C LYS A 154 15.09 -8.88 9.71
N GLY A 155 15.82 -8.13 10.54
CA GLY A 155 17.23 -8.38 10.80
C GLY A 155 18.14 -7.70 9.79
N THR A 156 19.34 -8.25 9.62
CA THR A 156 20.39 -7.70 8.75
C THR A 156 20.60 -8.60 7.55
N TYR A 157 20.82 -7.97 6.40
CA TYR A 157 21.07 -8.62 5.12
C TYR A 157 22.40 -8.14 4.57
N THR A 158 23.04 -8.95 3.74
CA THR A 158 24.26 -8.56 3.02
C THR A 158 23.93 -8.39 1.54
N ILE A 159 24.37 -7.28 0.94
CA ILE A 159 24.18 -7.06 -0.50
C ILE A 159 25.09 -8.02 -1.27
N LYS A 160 24.50 -9.00 -1.95
CA LYS A 160 25.20 -9.94 -2.82
C LYS A 160 25.50 -9.35 -4.19
N SER A 161 24.53 -8.63 -4.74
CA SER A 161 24.68 -7.90 -6.00
C SER A 161 23.74 -6.70 -6.03
N ILE A 162 24.17 -5.65 -6.70
CA ILE A 162 23.35 -4.47 -7.01
C ILE A 162 23.62 -4.09 -8.47
N VAL A 163 22.59 -3.63 -9.17
CA VAL A 163 22.72 -3.18 -10.55
C VAL A 163 23.57 -1.91 -10.63
N ALA A 164 24.20 -1.68 -11.78
CA ALA A 164 24.93 -0.44 -12.04
C ALA A 164 23.98 0.69 -12.42
N ASP A 165 24.47 1.93 -12.42
CA ASP A 165 23.71 3.09 -12.85
C ASP A 165 23.19 2.90 -14.29
N GLY A 166 21.92 3.20 -14.53
CA GLY A 166 21.27 2.98 -15.82
C GLY A 166 19.75 3.01 -15.77
N GLU A 167 19.12 2.62 -16.87
CA GLU A 167 17.67 2.58 -17.00
C GLU A 167 17.11 1.20 -16.66
N TYR A 168 16.16 1.17 -15.72
CA TYR A 168 15.48 -0.05 -15.31
C TYR A 168 13.98 0.19 -15.13
N ARG A 169 13.19 -0.86 -15.27
CA ARG A 169 11.76 -0.85 -14.93
C ARG A 169 11.58 -1.09 -13.44
N ILE A 170 10.41 -0.72 -12.94
CA ILE A 170 10.09 -0.85 -11.51
C ILE A 170 10.12 -2.30 -11.01
N ASN A 171 9.84 -3.26 -11.90
CA ASN A 171 9.79 -4.70 -11.60
C ASN A 171 11.12 -5.42 -11.88
N ASP A 172 12.11 -4.72 -12.43
CA ASP A 172 13.44 -5.31 -12.62
C ASP A 172 14.11 -5.49 -11.25
N THR A 173 14.90 -6.55 -11.14
CA THR A 173 15.65 -6.81 -9.90
C THR A 173 16.83 -5.84 -9.81
N ILE A 174 16.79 -4.92 -8.86
CA ILE A 174 17.84 -3.92 -8.63
C ILE A 174 18.92 -4.43 -7.68
N ALA A 175 18.58 -5.33 -6.75
CA ALA A 175 19.51 -5.87 -5.77
C ALA A 175 19.14 -7.30 -5.38
N VAL A 176 20.14 -8.08 -5.02
CA VAL A 176 19.99 -9.40 -4.40
C VAL A 176 20.59 -9.32 -3.00
N LEU A 177 19.76 -9.59 -2.00
CA LEU A 177 20.13 -9.53 -0.60
C LEU A 177 20.17 -10.94 -0.02
N THR A 178 21.24 -11.27 0.71
CA THR A 178 21.38 -12.55 1.40
C THR A 178 21.09 -12.36 2.88
N ASP A 179 20.18 -13.14 3.44
CA ASP A 179 19.86 -13.12 4.87
C ASP A 179 20.91 -13.88 5.71
N GLU A 180 20.78 -13.85 7.04
CA GLU A 180 21.68 -14.57 7.96
C GLU A 180 21.62 -16.11 7.80
N GLN A 181 20.56 -16.64 7.19
CA GLN A 181 20.38 -18.06 6.92
C GLN A 181 20.95 -18.48 5.56
N GLY A 182 21.52 -17.53 4.80
CA GLY A 182 22.10 -17.76 3.47
C GLY A 182 21.06 -17.82 2.35
N LYS A 183 19.82 -17.39 2.59
CA LYS A 183 18.78 -17.30 1.57
C LYS A 183 18.89 -15.98 0.83
N ASP A 184 18.94 -16.08 -0.50
CA ASP A 184 18.90 -14.92 -1.38
C ASP A 184 17.46 -14.45 -1.63
N VAL A 185 17.27 -13.14 -1.59
CA VAL A 185 16.00 -12.46 -1.86
C VAL A 185 16.23 -11.34 -2.87
N ASN A 186 15.47 -11.37 -3.96
CA ASN A 186 15.48 -10.35 -4.98
C ASN A 186 14.68 -9.13 -4.52
N VAL A 187 15.23 -7.94 -4.73
CA VAL A 187 14.60 -6.65 -4.42
C VAL A 187 14.44 -5.88 -5.72
N THR A 188 13.24 -5.34 -5.93
CA THR A 188 12.88 -4.45 -7.04
C THR A 188 12.70 -3.01 -6.52
N MET A 189 12.29 -2.08 -7.38
CA MET A 189 11.97 -0.71 -6.93
C MET A 189 10.61 -0.60 -6.24
N VAL A 190 9.80 -1.66 -6.30
CA VAL A 190 8.45 -1.71 -5.73
C VAL A 190 8.44 -2.60 -4.50
N GLN A 191 7.76 -2.15 -3.47
CA GLN A 191 7.47 -2.95 -2.28
C GLN A 191 6.01 -2.82 -1.89
N ARG A 192 5.48 -3.83 -1.20
CA ARG A 192 4.12 -3.81 -0.67
C ARG A 192 4.12 -3.60 0.83
N TRP A 193 3.20 -2.77 1.32
CA TRP A 193 3.07 -2.50 2.76
C TRP A 193 1.61 -2.55 3.23
N PRO A 194 1.30 -3.30 4.31
CA PRO A 194 -0.04 -3.35 4.87
C PRO A 194 -0.51 -2.00 5.42
N VAL A 195 -1.61 -1.45 4.91
CA VAL A 195 -2.09 -0.10 5.27
C VAL A 195 -2.49 0.05 6.75
N LYS A 196 -2.90 -1.06 7.38
CA LYS A 196 -3.28 -1.09 8.80
C LYS A 196 -2.09 -1.24 9.75
N LYS A 197 -0.87 -1.39 9.23
CA LYS A 197 0.34 -1.47 10.06
C LYS A 197 1.11 -0.16 9.97
N ALA A 198 1.29 0.49 11.11
CA ALA A 198 2.17 1.64 11.19
C ALA A 198 3.60 1.25 10.80
N LEU A 199 4.25 2.07 9.98
CA LEU A 199 5.66 1.88 9.64
C LEU A 199 6.53 2.16 10.86
N THR A 200 7.37 1.19 11.23
CA THR A 200 8.27 1.28 12.40
C THR A 200 9.74 1.34 12.03
N ALA A 201 10.07 1.44 10.74
CA ALA A 201 11.44 1.50 10.23
C ALA A 201 12.06 2.90 10.41
N TYR A 202 12.03 3.42 11.64
CA TYR A 202 12.68 4.67 12.05
C TYR A 202 13.63 4.39 13.22
N LYS A 203 14.72 5.15 13.29
CA LYS A 203 15.72 5.01 14.37
C LYS A 203 15.23 5.63 15.68
N GLU A 204 14.63 6.81 15.60
CA GLU A 204 14.13 7.58 16.73
C GLU A 204 12.89 8.39 16.35
N LYS A 205 12.15 8.84 17.37
CA LYS A 205 10.97 9.70 17.24
C LYS A 205 11.24 11.02 17.96
N PRO A 206 11.95 11.97 17.32
CA PRO A 206 12.23 13.26 17.94
C PRO A 206 10.91 14.03 18.12
N ARG A 207 10.86 14.88 19.15
CA ARG A 207 9.71 15.78 19.31
C ARG A 207 9.77 16.85 18.21
N PRO A 208 8.65 17.12 17.50
CA PRO A 208 8.56 18.24 16.58
C PRO A 208 8.98 19.56 17.24
N PHE A 209 9.90 20.29 16.60
CA PHE A 209 10.42 21.57 17.11
C PHE A 209 10.41 22.70 16.08
N ARG A 210 10.31 22.36 14.79
CA ARG A 210 10.30 23.33 13.69
C ARG A 210 8.86 23.68 13.32
N LEU A 211 8.59 24.96 13.13
CA LEU A 211 7.29 25.45 12.68
C LEU A 211 7.03 25.00 11.23
N LEU A 212 5.82 24.49 10.95
CA LEU A 212 5.31 24.33 9.60
C LEU A 212 4.72 25.67 9.16
N GLU A 213 5.45 26.43 8.36
CA GLU A 213 4.99 27.72 7.84
C GLU A 213 3.84 27.51 6.86
N THR A 214 2.63 27.90 7.26
CA THR A 214 1.42 27.74 6.43
C THR A 214 1.21 28.91 5.48
N GLY A 215 1.81 30.07 5.77
CA GLY A 215 1.57 31.32 5.05
C GLY A 215 0.29 32.04 5.51
N VAL A 216 -0.47 31.43 6.43
CA VAL A 216 -1.70 31.98 7.00
C VAL A 216 -1.38 32.58 8.37
N ARG A 217 -1.30 33.91 8.43
CA ARG A 217 -0.92 34.66 9.65
C ARG A 217 -1.65 34.23 10.93
N ILE A 218 -2.94 33.92 10.86
CA ILE A 218 -3.70 33.53 12.06
C ILE A 218 -3.28 32.15 12.57
N ILE A 219 -2.90 31.22 11.67
CA ILE A 219 -2.37 29.91 12.05
C ILE A 219 -0.95 30.08 12.57
N ASP A 220 -0.08 30.72 11.79
CA ASP A 220 1.35 30.81 12.11
C ASP A 220 1.64 31.58 13.42
N ILE A 221 0.77 32.53 13.82
CA ILE A 221 0.95 33.34 15.03
C ILE A 221 0.11 32.83 16.20
N ALA A 222 -1.20 32.60 16.01
CA ALA A 222 -2.10 32.34 17.12
C ALA A 222 -2.26 30.85 17.46
N ASN A 223 -2.14 29.95 16.47
CA ASN A 223 -2.25 28.50 16.64
C ASN A 223 -1.23 27.75 15.78
N PRO A 224 0.07 27.93 16.05
CA PRO A 224 1.14 27.38 15.21
C PRO A 224 1.11 25.85 15.16
N ILE A 225 1.34 25.29 13.96
CA ILE A 225 1.53 23.86 13.74
C ILE A 225 3.02 23.63 13.47
N VAL A 226 3.57 22.55 14.01
CA VAL A 226 4.97 22.15 13.81
C VAL A 226 5.08 21.04 12.76
N GLU A 227 6.22 20.95 12.06
CA GLU A 227 6.51 19.87 11.12
C GLU A 227 6.45 18.51 11.85
N GLY A 228 5.55 17.61 11.41
CA GLY A 228 5.26 16.35 12.09
C GLY A 228 4.31 16.45 13.29
N GLY A 229 3.75 17.63 13.56
CA GLY A 229 2.68 17.85 14.53
C GLY A 229 1.30 17.41 14.02
N THR A 230 0.30 17.49 14.88
CA THR A 230 -1.10 17.19 14.53
C THR A 230 -1.94 18.46 14.66
N GLY A 231 -2.66 18.82 13.60
CA GLY A 231 -3.60 19.93 13.56
C GLY A 231 -5.05 19.45 13.42
N PHE A 232 -6.01 20.27 13.84
CA PHE A 232 -7.43 20.01 13.67
C PHE A 232 -8.17 21.30 13.28
N ILE A 233 -8.83 21.28 12.12
CA ILE A 233 -9.57 22.43 11.57
C ILE A 233 -11.05 22.03 11.45
N PRO A 234 -11.85 22.25 12.50
CA PRO A 234 -13.29 21.96 12.45
C PRO A 234 -14.04 23.02 11.64
N GLY A 235 -15.21 22.65 11.13
CA GLY A 235 -16.15 23.62 10.58
C GLY A 235 -17.27 22.99 9.77
N PRO A 236 -18.44 23.64 9.66
CA PRO A 236 -19.54 23.17 8.82
C PRO A 236 -19.16 23.16 7.32
N PHE A 237 -20.01 22.55 6.49
CA PHE A 237 -19.84 22.61 5.03
C PHE A 237 -19.88 24.07 4.56
N GLY A 238 -19.00 24.42 3.61
CA GLY A 238 -18.93 25.77 3.03
C GLY A 238 -18.12 26.81 3.82
N THR A 239 -17.51 26.48 4.95
CA THR A 239 -16.71 27.45 5.74
C THR A 239 -15.27 27.63 5.27
N GLY A 240 -14.96 27.27 4.03
CA GLY A 240 -13.62 27.48 3.46
C GLY A 240 -12.54 26.47 3.91
N LYS A 241 -12.91 25.30 4.44
CA LYS A 241 -11.92 24.26 4.84
C LYS A 241 -11.00 23.78 3.71
N THR A 242 -11.48 23.83 2.46
CA THR A 242 -10.70 23.47 1.25
C THR A 242 -9.97 24.67 0.64
N VAL A 243 -10.35 25.89 1.04
CA VAL A 243 -9.69 27.13 0.60
C VAL A 243 -8.44 27.37 1.45
N LEU A 244 -8.54 27.05 2.74
CA LEU A 244 -7.38 26.92 3.63
C LEU A 244 -6.50 25.76 3.18
#